data_AF-A0A958SBB1-F1
#
_entry.id   AF-A0A958SBB1-F1
#
_cell.length_a   1.000
_cell.length_b   1.000
_cell.length_c   1.000
_cell.angle_alpha   90.00
_cell.angle_beta   90.00
_cell.angle_gamma   90.00
#
_symmetry.space_group_name_H-M   'P 1'
#
loop_
_entity.id
_entity.type
_entity.pdbx_description
1 polymer ?
#
loop_
_entity_poly.entity_id
_entity_poly.type
_entity_poly.pdbx_seq_one_letter_code
_entity_poly.pdbx_strand_id
1 'polypeptide(L)'
;MARKDIPLQESPWKFVRTQDGSPSLVLSSEIGVEEWMHNSFGAFEESVFIYGAALEKAFEWHLPRYEVFSLGLGLAYNEFIAASLALKLGTSSSVFIESYETVAPLREFIVNYLERRSVPEGFQHAYDWIAEACTKRFEIQRQELLSLLLEWKQSNQWQIKEGFHPSNFQSCTRFHVFLYDAFSRKMNPELWTEESLQKFLLDHSQIPAIFATYAATGALNRALKANEFVLLDQPGFAGKRQSTMAIRTQHPKI
;
A
#
# COMPACT_ATOMS: atom_id res chain seq x y z
N MET A 1 25.83 -18.01 -20.41
CA MET A 1 24.65 -18.68 -20.97
C MET A 1 23.44 -18.09 -20.26
N ALA A 2 22.75 -17.13 -20.88
CA ALA A 2 21.69 -16.36 -20.24
C ALA A 2 20.46 -17.26 -20.02
N ARG A 3 20.00 -17.38 -18.77
CA ARG A 3 18.70 -17.98 -18.46
C ARG A 3 17.64 -17.05 -19.07
N LYS A 4 16.91 -17.54 -20.06
CA LYS A 4 15.68 -16.89 -20.51
C LYS A 4 14.66 -17.14 -19.40
N ASP A 5 14.32 -16.09 -18.66
CA ASP A 5 13.19 -16.09 -17.74
C ASP A 5 11.92 -16.36 -18.58
N ILE A 6 11.37 -17.56 -18.43
CA ILE A 6 10.08 -17.93 -19.03
C ILE A 6 9.02 -17.25 -18.15
N PRO A 7 8.11 -16.42 -18.71
CA PRO A 7 7.00 -15.89 -17.93
C PRO A 7 6.14 -17.06 -17.45
N LEU A 8 5.99 -17.21 -16.13
CA LEU A 8 4.95 -18.05 -15.54
C LEU A 8 3.61 -17.38 -15.88
N GLN A 9 3.03 -17.76 -17.02
CA GLN A 9 1.75 -17.24 -17.49
C GLN A 9 0.63 -18.08 -16.89
N GLU A 10 0.18 -17.71 -15.70
CA GLU A 10 -1.03 -18.25 -15.09
C GLU A 10 -2.20 -17.37 -15.50
N SER A 11 -2.77 -17.60 -16.69
CA SER A 11 -3.91 -16.82 -17.21
C SER A 11 -5.00 -16.61 -16.14
N PRO A 12 -5.46 -15.36 -15.84
CA PRO A 12 -5.20 -14.09 -16.53
C PRO A 12 -4.01 -13.26 -16.00
N TRP A 13 -3.18 -13.80 -15.11
CA TRP A 13 -2.11 -13.07 -14.43
C TRP A 13 -0.81 -13.09 -15.23
N LYS A 14 -0.27 -11.89 -15.47
CA LYS A 14 1.04 -11.70 -16.10
C LYS A 14 2.02 -11.17 -15.06
N PHE A 15 2.83 -12.07 -14.51
CA PHE A 15 3.92 -11.69 -13.61
C PHE A 15 5.09 -11.08 -14.38
N VAL A 16 5.64 -10.01 -13.83
CA VAL A 16 6.83 -9.33 -14.31
C VAL A 16 7.80 -9.09 -13.15
N ARG A 17 9.07 -8.93 -13.47
CA ARG A 17 10.13 -8.64 -12.50
C ARG A 17 10.67 -7.24 -12.76
N THR A 18 10.73 -6.42 -11.72
CA THR A 18 11.31 -5.07 -11.76
C THR A 18 12.84 -5.12 -11.63
N GLN A 19 13.52 -3.98 -11.81
CA GLN A 19 14.99 -3.92 -11.78
C GLN A 19 15.59 -4.25 -10.40
N ASP A 20 14.91 -3.91 -9.30
CA ASP A 20 15.28 -4.34 -7.94
C ASP A 20 15.00 -5.84 -7.67
N GLY A 21 14.50 -6.57 -8.66
CA GLY A 21 14.17 -7.98 -8.58
C GLY A 21 12.83 -8.29 -7.92
N SER A 22 12.05 -7.29 -7.54
CA SER A 22 10.74 -7.52 -6.94
C SER A 22 9.68 -7.97 -7.96
N PRO A 23 8.75 -8.86 -7.58
CA PRO A 23 7.65 -9.29 -8.42
C PRO A 23 6.59 -8.18 -8.52
N SER A 24 6.02 -8.01 -9.72
CA SER A 24 4.86 -7.19 -9.97
C SER A 24 3.91 -7.91 -10.92
N LEU A 25 2.69 -7.40 -11.06
CA LEU A 25 1.74 -7.82 -12.06
C LEU A 25 1.59 -6.75 -13.14
N VAL A 26 1.20 -7.21 -14.33
CA VAL A 26 0.64 -6.39 -15.38
C VAL A 26 -0.84 -6.73 -15.47
N LEU A 27 -1.70 -5.72 -15.33
CA LEU A 27 -3.13 -5.87 -15.57
C LEU A 27 -3.46 -5.36 -16.96
N SER A 28 -4.28 -6.12 -17.67
CA SER A 28 -4.93 -5.66 -18.90
C SER A 28 -6.28 -5.07 -18.54
N SER A 29 -6.53 -3.83 -18.95
CA SER A 29 -7.87 -3.24 -18.88
C SER A 29 -8.84 -3.94 -19.84
N GLU A 30 -10.14 -3.73 -19.68
CA GLU A 30 -11.18 -4.25 -20.58
C GLU A 30 -10.99 -3.82 -22.04
N ILE A 31 -10.31 -2.69 -22.26
CA ILE A 31 -9.96 -2.17 -23.59
C ILE A 31 -8.56 -2.61 -24.07
N GLY A 32 -7.93 -3.58 -23.39
CA GLY A 32 -6.65 -4.19 -23.77
C GLY A 32 -5.41 -3.35 -23.47
N VAL A 33 -5.51 -2.32 -22.63
CA VAL A 33 -4.34 -1.54 -22.19
C VAL A 33 -3.66 -2.27 -21.03
N GLU A 34 -2.40 -2.68 -21.24
CA GLU A 34 -1.56 -3.25 -20.19
C GLU A 34 -0.96 -2.12 -19.33
N GLU A 35 -1.25 -2.11 -18.03
CA GLU A 35 -0.61 -1.24 -17.04
C GLU A 35 0.12 -2.10 -16.00
N TRP A 36 1.37 -1.73 -15.71
CA TRP A 36 2.13 -2.33 -14.62
C TRP A 36 1.57 -1.84 -13.30
N MET A 37 1.38 -2.73 -12.32
CA MET A 37 0.96 -2.33 -10.97
C MET A 37 2.00 -1.43 -10.30
N HIS A 38 3.28 -1.68 -10.55
CA HIS A 38 4.38 -0.94 -9.92
C HIS A 38 5.36 -0.40 -10.95
N ASN A 39 6.22 0.52 -10.50
CA ASN A 39 7.31 1.04 -11.31
C ASN A 39 8.32 -0.05 -11.72
N SER A 40 8.67 -0.06 -13.00
CA SER A 40 9.66 -1.00 -13.54
C SER A 40 11.05 -0.94 -12.87
N PHE A 41 11.41 0.19 -12.24
CA PHE A 41 12.66 0.30 -11.47
C PHE A 41 12.65 -0.50 -10.16
N GLY A 42 11.48 -0.71 -9.56
CA GLY A 42 11.36 -1.51 -8.35
C GLY A 42 10.00 -1.36 -7.69
N ALA A 43 9.29 -2.47 -7.46
CA ALA A 43 8.06 -2.47 -6.69
C ALA A 43 8.38 -2.36 -5.19
N PHE A 44 9.27 -3.21 -4.69
CA PHE A 44 9.62 -3.25 -3.27
C PHE A 44 10.29 -1.95 -2.81
N GLU A 45 11.32 -1.49 -3.51
CA GLU A 45 12.03 -0.28 -3.10
C GLU A 45 11.15 0.98 -3.25
N GLU A 46 10.25 1.04 -4.23
CA GLU A 46 9.25 2.14 -4.34
C GLU A 46 8.28 2.11 -3.15
N SER A 47 7.74 0.93 -2.82
CA SER A 47 6.81 0.79 -1.70
C SER A 47 7.45 1.13 -0.36
N VAL A 48 8.69 0.70 -0.12
CA VAL A 48 9.44 1.06 1.10
C VAL A 48 9.73 2.57 1.13
N PHE A 49 10.16 3.14 0.00
CA PHE A 49 10.52 4.56 -0.09
C PHE A 49 9.33 5.49 0.15
N ILE A 50 8.15 5.17 -0.37
CA ILE A 50 6.95 6.01 -0.27
C ILE A 50 6.13 5.66 0.97
N TYR A 51 5.63 4.43 1.01
CA TYR A 51 4.64 3.97 2.00
C TYR A 51 5.32 3.53 3.29
N GLY A 52 6.46 2.83 3.19
CA GLY A 52 7.28 2.48 4.36
C GLY A 52 7.74 3.70 5.14
N ALA A 53 8.23 4.74 4.45
CA ALA A 53 8.61 6.00 5.09
C ALA A 53 7.44 6.72 5.79
N ALA A 54 6.23 6.62 5.25
CA ALA A 54 5.02 7.18 5.87
C ALA A 54 4.64 6.41 7.15
N LEU A 55 4.66 5.08 7.08
CA LEU A 55 4.37 4.19 8.20
C LEU A 55 5.38 4.38 9.34
N GLU A 56 6.68 4.44 9.02
CA GLU A 56 7.74 4.66 10.00
C GLU A 56 7.53 5.99 10.75
N LYS A 57 7.31 7.09 10.01
CA LYS A 57 6.99 8.40 10.60
C LYS A 57 5.74 8.38 11.47
N ALA A 58 4.69 7.67 11.05
CA ALA A 58 3.46 7.58 11.82
C ALA A 58 3.66 6.77 13.11
N PHE A 59 4.36 5.64 13.05
CA PHE A 59 4.58 4.77 14.20
C PHE A 59 5.51 5.39 15.25
N GLU A 60 6.33 6.36 14.86
CA GLU A 60 7.09 7.23 15.78
C GLU A 60 6.23 8.26 16.53
N TRP A 61 4.94 8.40 16.23
CA TRP A 61 4.04 9.27 17.01
C TRP A 61 3.62 8.68 18.35
N HIS A 62 3.93 7.41 18.62
CA HIS A 62 3.61 6.71 19.87
C HIS A 62 2.13 6.80 20.25
N LEU A 63 1.25 6.68 19.26
CA LEU A 63 -0.20 6.66 19.48
C LEU A 63 -0.62 5.35 20.15
N PRO A 64 -1.68 5.36 20.98
CA PRO A 64 -2.22 4.13 21.54
C PRO A 64 -2.78 3.19 20.46
N ARG A 65 -3.19 3.74 19.31
CA ARG A 65 -3.74 3.02 18.17
C ARG A 65 -3.42 3.74 16.86
N TYR A 66 -3.06 2.96 15.84
CA TYR A 66 -2.86 3.40 14.46
C TYR A 66 -3.97 2.81 13.60
N GLU A 67 -4.76 3.70 13.01
CA GLU A 67 -5.79 3.34 12.03
C GLU A 67 -5.22 3.64 10.65
N VAL A 68 -4.98 2.60 9.86
CA VAL A 68 -4.30 2.66 8.57
C VAL A 68 -5.30 2.35 7.47
N PHE A 69 -5.43 3.27 6.53
CA PHE A 69 -6.15 3.07 5.28
C PHE A 69 -5.14 2.68 4.20
N SER A 70 -5.36 1.54 3.54
CA SER A 70 -4.54 1.05 2.43
C SER A 70 -5.42 0.85 1.20
N LEU A 71 -5.20 1.63 0.14
CA LEU A 71 -5.96 1.52 -1.10
C LEU A 71 -5.09 0.88 -2.18
N GLY A 72 -5.55 -0.23 -2.75
CA GLY A 72 -4.80 -1.04 -3.69
C GLY A 72 -3.99 -2.11 -2.96
N LEU A 73 -4.62 -3.25 -2.67
CA LEU A 73 -3.92 -4.38 -2.04
C LEU A 73 -2.84 -4.93 -2.96
N GLY A 74 -3.17 -5.19 -4.24
CA GLY A 74 -2.22 -5.73 -5.20
C GLY A 74 -1.57 -7.04 -4.72
N LEU A 75 -0.25 -7.01 -4.52
CA LEU A 75 0.54 -8.12 -3.95
C LEU A 75 0.82 -7.95 -2.44
N ALA A 76 0.09 -7.06 -1.77
CA ALA A 76 0.13 -6.76 -0.34
C ALA A 76 1.46 -6.18 0.19
N TYR A 77 2.26 -5.52 -0.67
CA TYR A 77 3.53 -4.90 -0.27
C TYR A 77 3.38 -3.99 0.96
N ASN A 78 2.36 -3.12 0.95
CA ASN A 78 2.12 -2.14 2.00
C ASN A 78 1.80 -2.83 3.34
N GLU A 79 1.04 -3.92 3.32
CA GLU A 79 0.69 -4.71 4.50
C GLU A 79 1.90 -5.47 5.06
N PHE A 80 2.71 -6.09 4.19
CA PHE A 80 3.97 -6.72 4.61
C PHE A 80 4.94 -5.71 5.23
N ILE A 81 5.07 -4.52 4.64
CA ILE A 81 5.91 -3.44 5.16
C ILE A 81 5.37 -2.92 6.50
N ALA A 82 4.04 -2.72 6.62
CA ALA A 82 3.41 -2.28 7.86
C ALA A 82 3.63 -3.28 9.01
N ALA A 83 3.41 -4.57 8.77
CA ALA A 83 3.68 -5.62 9.76
C ALA A 83 5.17 -5.68 10.15
N SER A 84 6.06 -5.50 9.17
CA SER A 84 7.51 -5.51 9.42
C SER A 84 7.96 -4.35 10.31
N LEU A 85 7.46 -3.14 10.02
CA LEU A 85 7.72 -1.95 10.84
C LEU A 85 7.09 -2.09 12.23
N ALA A 86 5.88 -2.65 12.33
CA ALA A 86 5.21 -2.83 13.61
C ALA A 86 5.97 -3.81 14.52
N LEU A 87 6.53 -4.89 13.97
CA LEU A 87 7.44 -5.79 14.68
C LEU A 87 8.71 -5.06 15.14
N LYS A 88 9.36 -4.35 14.22
CA LYS A 88 10.63 -3.65 14.49
C LYS A 88 10.49 -2.58 15.58
N LEU A 89 9.36 -1.87 15.59
CA LEU A 89 9.09 -0.77 16.52
C LEU A 89 8.31 -1.21 17.77
N GLY A 90 7.91 -2.47 17.87
CA GLY A 90 7.14 -2.98 19.02
C GLY A 90 5.72 -2.40 19.11
N THR A 91 5.11 -2.05 17.97
CA THR A 91 3.76 -1.44 17.90
C THR A 91 2.69 -2.40 17.35
N SER A 92 3.02 -3.69 17.20
CA SER A 92 2.16 -4.71 16.56
C SER A 92 0.72 -4.80 17.09
N SER A 93 0.50 -4.59 18.39
CA SER A 93 -0.84 -4.64 19.00
C SER A 93 -1.69 -3.38 18.77
N SER A 94 -1.07 -2.28 18.35
CA SER A 94 -1.72 -0.98 18.15
C SER A 94 -2.13 -0.73 16.70
N VAL A 95 -1.75 -1.58 15.75
CA VAL A 95 -1.99 -1.34 14.31
C VAL A 95 -3.29 -2.02 13.86
N PHE A 96 -4.11 -1.25 13.16
CA PHE A 96 -5.34 -1.69 12.51
C PHE A 96 -5.30 -1.19 11.07
N ILE A 97 -5.48 -2.10 10.11
CA ILE A 97 -5.39 -1.81 8.68
C ILE A 97 -6.72 -2.17 8.02
N GLU A 98 -7.28 -1.20 7.28
CA GLU A 98 -8.34 -1.42 6.31
C GLU A 98 -7.75 -1.34 4.90
N SER A 99 -7.59 -2.49 4.24
CA SER A 99 -7.11 -2.61 2.86
C SER A 99 -8.30 -2.71 1.89
N TYR A 100 -8.23 -2.01 0.76
CA TYR A 100 -9.27 -1.98 -0.27
C TYR A 100 -8.76 -2.48 -1.60
N GLU A 101 -9.45 -3.46 -2.18
CA GLU A 101 -9.07 -4.07 -3.45
C GLU A 101 -10.31 -4.48 -4.23
N THR A 102 -10.39 -4.10 -5.51
CA THR A 102 -11.53 -4.42 -6.37
C THR A 102 -11.43 -5.84 -6.90
N VAL A 103 -10.22 -6.34 -7.14
CA VAL A 103 -9.99 -7.65 -7.75
C VAL A 103 -10.08 -8.77 -6.72
N ALA A 104 -11.22 -9.48 -6.72
CA ALA A 104 -11.54 -10.49 -5.71
C ALA A 104 -10.46 -11.57 -5.49
N PRO A 105 -9.86 -12.17 -6.53
CA PRO A 105 -8.80 -13.16 -6.32
C PRO A 105 -7.58 -12.62 -5.56
N LEU A 106 -7.21 -11.34 -5.71
CA LEU A 106 -6.07 -10.77 -4.98
C LEU A 106 -6.34 -10.74 -3.48
N ARG A 107 -7.59 -10.42 -3.08
CA ARG A 107 -8.02 -10.47 -1.67
C ARG A 107 -7.92 -11.88 -1.11
N GLU A 108 -8.32 -12.88 -1.88
CA GLU A 108 -8.35 -14.28 -1.45
C GLU A 108 -6.96 -14.91 -1.40
N PHE A 109 -6.11 -14.64 -2.39
CA PHE A 109 -4.80 -15.28 -2.51
C PHE A 109 -3.87 -14.96 -1.35
N ILE A 110 -3.83 -13.71 -0.88
CA ILE A 110 -2.97 -13.38 0.28
C ILE A 110 -3.45 -14.10 1.54
N VAL A 111 -4.77 -14.17 1.77
CA VAL A 111 -5.34 -14.88 2.93
C VAL A 111 -5.04 -16.38 2.83
N ASN A 112 -5.25 -16.97 1.65
CA ASN A 112 -4.93 -18.38 1.41
C ASN A 112 -3.45 -18.67 1.65
N TYR A 113 -2.55 -17.82 1.16
CA TYR A 113 -1.10 -17.95 1.39
C TYR A 113 -0.75 -17.94 2.88
N LEU A 114 -1.29 -16.98 3.65
CA LEU A 114 -1.04 -16.88 5.09
C LEU A 114 -1.58 -18.07 5.87
N GLU A 115 -2.74 -18.60 5.46
CA GLU A 115 -3.36 -19.80 6.03
C GLU A 115 -2.75 -21.10 5.52
N ARG A 116 -1.70 -21.03 4.68
CA ARG A 116 -1.03 -22.19 4.05
C ARG A 116 -1.98 -23.06 3.22
N ARG A 117 -3.00 -22.43 2.63
CA ARG A 117 -3.88 -23.01 1.61
C ARG A 117 -3.28 -22.83 0.22
N SER A 118 -3.79 -23.60 -0.74
CA SER A 118 -3.33 -23.52 -2.13
C SER A 118 -3.59 -22.14 -2.74
N VAL A 119 -2.59 -21.62 -3.46
CA VAL A 119 -2.65 -20.41 -4.30
C VAL A 119 -1.94 -20.71 -5.62
N PRO A 120 -2.20 -19.94 -6.68
CA PRO A 120 -1.43 -20.10 -7.92
C PRO A 120 0.07 -19.90 -7.69
N GLU A 121 0.90 -20.62 -8.44
CA GLU A 121 2.35 -20.72 -8.24
C GLU A 121 3.03 -19.35 -8.33
N GLY A 122 2.58 -18.49 -9.24
CA GLY A 122 3.11 -17.14 -9.38
C GLY A 122 2.89 -16.30 -8.12
N PHE A 123 1.73 -16.42 -7.48
CA PHE A 123 1.43 -15.72 -6.22
C PHE A 123 2.20 -16.30 -5.04
N GLN A 124 2.33 -17.63 -4.97
CA GLN A 124 3.17 -18.28 -3.95
C GLN A 124 4.59 -17.72 -4.01
N HIS A 125 5.21 -17.72 -5.19
CA HIS A 125 6.55 -17.17 -5.39
C HIS A 125 6.63 -15.67 -5.09
N ALA A 126 5.61 -14.90 -5.46
CA ALA A 126 5.58 -13.47 -5.20
C ALA A 126 5.57 -13.18 -3.69
N TYR A 127 4.66 -13.80 -2.93
CA TYR A 127 4.56 -13.59 -1.49
C TYR A 127 5.78 -14.12 -0.73
N ASP A 128 6.36 -15.24 -1.16
CA ASP A 128 7.61 -15.75 -0.60
C ASP A 128 8.76 -14.75 -0.80
N TRP A 129 8.86 -14.16 -1.99
CA TRP A 129 9.86 -13.14 -2.29
C TRP A 129 9.65 -11.88 -1.44
N ILE A 130 8.41 -11.39 -1.33
CA ILE A 130 8.08 -10.17 -0.56
C ILE A 130 8.39 -10.36 0.92
N ALA A 131 8.00 -11.51 1.49
CA ALA A 131 8.31 -11.85 2.87
C ALA A 131 9.83 -11.88 3.11
N GLU A 132 10.59 -12.49 2.21
CA GLU A 132 12.05 -12.57 2.31
C GLU A 132 12.75 -11.21 2.11
N ALA A 133 12.21 -10.35 1.26
CA ALA A 133 12.72 -8.98 1.09
C ALA A 133 12.48 -8.15 2.36
N CYS A 134 11.28 -8.26 2.94
CA CYS A 134 10.94 -7.58 4.19
C CYS A 134 11.82 -8.05 5.36
N THR A 135 12.02 -9.37 5.53
CA THR A 135 12.84 -9.90 6.63
C THR A 135 14.26 -9.40 6.59
N LYS A 136 14.86 -9.32 5.39
CA LYS A 136 16.19 -8.74 5.19
C LYS A 136 16.21 -7.23 5.43
N ARG A 137 15.24 -6.51 4.85
CA ARG A 137 15.21 -5.03 4.92
C ARG A 137 14.98 -4.50 6.33
N PHE A 138 14.14 -5.18 7.10
CA PHE A 138 13.73 -4.75 8.44
C PHE A 138 14.42 -5.53 9.56
N GLU A 139 15.28 -6.50 9.22
CA GLU A 139 16.05 -7.33 10.17
C GLU A 139 15.15 -8.10 11.15
N ILE A 140 14.08 -8.70 10.64
CA ILE A 140 13.07 -9.46 11.40
C ILE A 140 12.99 -10.92 10.95
N GLN A 141 12.37 -11.78 11.76
CA GLN A 141 12.21 -13.18 11.40
C GLN A 141 10.99 -13.41 10.49
N ARG A 142 11.15 -14.25 9.46
CA ARG A 142 10.07 -14.58 8.52
C ARG A 142 8.85 -15.17 9.21
N GLN A 143 9.08 -16.05 10.20
CA GLN A 143 7.99 -16.69 10.92
C GLN A 143 7.20 -15.69 11.77
N GLU A 144 7.84 -14.71 12.38
CA GLU A 144 7.17 -13.65 13.15
C GLU A 144 6.32 -12.75 12.23
N LEU A 145 6.85 -12.36 11.08
CA LEU A 145 6.15 -11.56 10.08
C LEU A 145 4.87 -12.25 9.58
N LEU A 146 4.98 -13.51 9.16
CA LEU A 146 3.82 -14.26 8.65
C LEU A 146 2.80 -14.58 9.74
N SER A 147 3.27 -14.92 10.95
CA SER A 147 2.39 -15.12 12.10
C SER A 147 1.62 -13.85 12.45
N LEU A 148 2.28 -12.68 12.44
CA LEU A 148 1.63 -11.41 12.77
C LEU A 148 0.56 -11.05 11.74
N LEU A 149 0.85 -11.18 10.44
CA LEU A 149 -0.13 -10.91 9.39
C LEU A 149 -1.36 -11.83 9.52
N LEU A 150 -1.14 -13.11 9.81
CA LEU A 150 -2.23 -14.05 10.04
C LEU A 150 -3.01 -13.71 11.31
N GLU A 151 -2.33 -13.36 12.40
CA GLU A 151 -2.94 -12.92 13.66
C GLU A 151 -3.81 -11.69 13.42
N TRP A 152 -3.28 -10.65 12.77
CA TRP A 152 -4.04 -9.45 12.42
C TRP A 152 -5.29 -9.78 11.62
N LYS A 153 -5.19 -10.72 10.67
CA LYS A 153 -6.32 -11.17 9.86
C LYS A 153 -7.37 -11.92 10.68
N GLN A 154 -6.95 -12.72 11.66
CA GLN A 154 -7.82 -13.53 12.54
C GLN A 154 -8.46 -12.70 13.66
N SER A 155 -7.73 -11.74 14.22
CA SER A 155 -8.17 -10.80 15.26
C SER A 155 -8.99 -9.63 14.71
N ASN A 156 -9.15 -9.57 13.39
CA ASN A 156 -9.83 -8.49 12.68
C ASN A 156 -9.14 -7.11 12.80
N GLN A 157 -7.86 -7.09 13.17
CA GLN A 157 -6.99 -5.90 13.05
C GLN A 157 -6.67 -5.58 11.59
N TRP A 158 -6.57 -6.59 10.73
CA TRP A 158 -6.44 -6.41 9.29
C TRP A 158 -7.72 -6.85 8.58
N GLN A 159 -8.41 -5.88 8.00
CA GLN A 159 -9.62 -6.07 7.22
C GLN A 159 -9.30 -5.83 5.74
N ILE A 160 -9.64 -6.81 4.90
CA ILE A 160 -9.54 -6.68 3.45
C ILE A 160 -10.96 -6.54 2.91
N LYS A 161 -11.27 -5.35 2.40
CA LYS A 161 -12.60 -4.96 1.92
C LYS A 161 -12.61 -4.92 0.39
N GLU A 162 -13.81 -5.03 -0.17
CA GLU A 162 -14.02 -4.77 -1.60
C GLU A 162 -13.84 -3.29 -1.93
N GLY A 163 -13.89 -2.96 -3.22
CA GLY A 163 -13.50 -1.67 -3.79
C GLY A 163 -13.89 -0.41 -3.00
N PHE A 164 -13.10 0.64 -3.20
CA PHE A 164 -13.28 1.95 -2.59
C PHE A 164 -13.68 2.98 -3.65
N HIS A 165 -14.65 3.85 -3.32
CA HIS A 165 -14.93 5.05 -4.10
C HIS A 165 -15.04 6.26 -3.16
N PRO A 166 -14.20 7.30 -3.28
CA PRO A 166 -14.11 8.36 -2.27
C PRO A 166 -15.40 9.18 -2.11
N SER A 167 -16.22 9.33 -3.16
CA SER A 167 -17.50 10.04 -3.04
C SER A 167 -18.57 9.29 -2.24
N ASN A 168 -18.48 7.96 -2.19
CA ASN A 168 -19.51 7.07 -1.63
C ASN A 168 -18.97 6.26 -0.44
N PHE A 169 -17.77 6.61 0.03
CA PHE A 169 -17.14 5.89 1.11
C PHE A 169 -17.89 6.16 2.41
N GLN A 170 -18.57 5.13 2.92
CA GLN A 170 -19.36 5.18 4.14
C GLN A 170 -18.66 4.32 5.20
N SER A 171 -17.83 4.96 6.02
CA SER A 171 -17.19 4.34 7.17
C SER A 171 -17.23 5.27 8.37
N CYS A 172 -17.39 4.73 9.57
CA CYS A 172 -17.21 5.52 10.79
C CYS A 172 -15.73 5.61 11.18
N THR A 173 -14.85 4.84 10.53
CA THR A 173 -13.41 4.84 10.79
C THR A 173 -12.78 6.11 10.26
N ARG A 174 -11.90 6.70 11.08
CA ARG A 174 -11.00 7.79 10.69
C ARG A 174 -9.56 7.30 10.86
N PHE A 175 -8.69 7.66 9.93
CA PHE A 175 -7.36 7.10 9.76
C PHE A 175 -6.26 8.10 10.13
N HIS A 176 -5.21 7.55 10.73
CA HIS A 176 -3.96 8.25 11.01
C HIS A 176 -2.98 8.11 9.83
N VAL A 177 -3.10 7.03 9.05
CA VAL A 177 -2.20 6.76 7.92
C VAL A 177 -3.02 6.45 6.69
N PHE A 178 -2.73 7.13 5.58
CA PHE A 178 -3.32 6.85 4.28
C PHE A 178 -2.23 6.41 3.30
N LEU A 179 -2.22 5.13 2.97
CA LEU A 179 -1.40 4.53 1.91
C LEU A 179 -2.25 4.48 0.65
N TYR A 180 -2.20 5.57 -0.13
CA TYR A 180 -3.06 5.74 -1.30
C TYR A 180 -2.34 5.20 -2.54
N ASP A 181 -2.45 3.89 -2.77
CA ASP A 181 -1.78 3.15 -3.86
C ASP A 181 -2.78 2.69 -4.93
N ALA A 182 -3.59 3.64 -5.41
CA ALA A 182 -4.56 3.38 -6.46
C ALA A 182 -3.91 3.41 -7.84
N PHE A 183 -4.53 2.71 -8.80
CA PHE A 183 -4.21 2.89 -10.22
C PHE A 183 -4.29 4.36 -10.63
N SER A 184 -3.50 4.68 -11.65
CA SER A 184 -3.34 6.05 -12.11
C SER A 184 -4.67 6.69 -12.51
N ARG A 185 -4.71 8.03 -12.53
CA ARG A 185 -5.89 8.79 -12.98
C ARG A 185 -6.39 8.37 -14.36
N LYS A 186 -5.54 7.78 -15.21
CA LYS A 186 -5.95 7.30 -16.54
C LYS A 186 -6.85 6.08 -16.44
N MET A 187 -6.60 5.21 -15.47
CA MET A 187 -7.36 3.98 -15.22
C MET A 187 -8.59 4.26 -14.37
N ASN A 188 -8.44 5.02 -13.28
CA ASN A 188 -9.52 5.30 -12.34
C ASN A 188 -9.65 6.81 -12.06
N PRO A 189 -10.14 7.63 -13.01
CA PRO A 189 -10.18 9.09 -12.86
C PRO A 189 -10.94 9.57 -11.61
N GLU A 190 -11.98 8.85 -11.23
CA GLU A 190 -12.92 9.22 -10.17
C GLU A 190 -12.25 9.24 -8.78
N LEU A 191 -11.25 8.36 -8.58
CA LEU A 191 -10.44 8.30 -7.36
C LEU A 191 -9.63 9.60 -7.13
N TRP A 192 -9.33 10.35 -8.20
CA TRP A 192 -8.40 11.47 -8.17
C TRP A 192 -9.06 12.85 -8.35
N THR A 193 -10.39 12.93 -8.22
CA THR A 193 -11.08 14.21 -8.28
C THR A 193 -10.82 15.01 -7.01
N GLU A 194 -10.60 16.32 -7.15
CA GLU A 194 -10.32 17.21 -6.02
C GLU A 194 -11.45 17.20 -4.99
N GLU A 195 -12.70 17.27 -5.46
CA GLU A 195 -13.89 17.25 -4.61
C GLU A 195 -14.00 15.94 -3.80
N SER A 196 -13.86 14.78 -4.45
CA SER A 196 -13.98 13.49 -3.75
C SER A 196 -12.84 13.27 -2.77
N LEU A 197 -11.61 13.64 -3.14
CA LEU A 197 -10.46 13.58 -2.24
C LEU A 197 -10.62 14.53 -1.05
N GLN A 198 -11.09 15.75 -1.30
CA GLN A 198 -11.30 16.73 -0.23
C GLN A 198 -12.35 16.23 0.77
N LYS A 199 -13.49 15.71 0.27
CA LYS A 199 -14.54 15.14 1.11
C LYS A 199 -14.03 13.94 1.90
N PHE A 200 -13.36 13.00 1.24
CA PHE A 200 -12.80 11.81 1.88
C PHE A 200 -11.83 12.18 3.01
N LEU A 201 -10.89 13.09 2.76
CA LEU A 201 -9.92 13.52 3.77
C LEU A 201 -10.59 14.26 4.93
N LEU A 202 -11.61 15.09 4.67
CA LEU A 202 -12.35 15.81 5.70
C LEU A 202 -13.04 14.85 6.68
N ASP A 203 -13.73 13.86 6.12
CA ASP A 203 -14.57 12.95 6.88
C ASP A 203 -13.73 11.89 7.62
N HIS A 204 -12.61 11.46 7.03
CA HIS A 204 -11.88 10.27 7.47
C HIS A 204 -10.47 10.53 8.00
N SER A 205 -9.95 11.76 8.08
CA SER A 205 -8.61 11.99 8.66
C SER A 205 -8.65 12.19 10.17
N GLN A 206 -7.75 11.54 10.90
CA GLN A 206 -7.44 11.84 12.30
C GLN A 206 -6.46 13.00 12.44
N ILE A 207 -6.15 13.38 13.68
CA ILE A 207 -4.99 14.21 14.01
C ILE A 207 -4.20 13.51 15.11
N PRO A 208 -2.90 13.21 14.91
CA PRO A 208 -2.14 13.43 13.68
C PRO A 208 -2.57 12.49 12.53
N ALA A 209 -2.36 12.93 11.29
CA ALA A 209 -2.54 12.09 10.09
C ALA A 209 -1.42 12.29 9.07
N ILE A 210 -1.09 11.24 8.34
CA ILE A 210 -0.12 11.25 7.23
C ILE A 210 -0.75 10.62 6.00
N PHE A 211 -0.51 11.25 4.85
CA PHE A 211 -0.94 10.76 3.55
C PHE A 211 0.29 10.50 2.68
N ALA A 212 0.33 9.34 2.01
CA ALA A 212 1.41 8.97 1.12
C ALA A 212 0.87 8.34 -0.18
N THR A 213 1.49 8.68 -1.31
CA THR A 213 1.19 8.11 -2.62
C THR A 213 2.34 8.35 -3.60
N TYR A 214 2.49 7.46 -4.58
CA TYR A 214 3.39 7.71 -5.72
C TYR A 214 2.92 8.87 -6.61
N ALA A 215 1.63 9.24 -6.57
CA ALA A 215 1.06 10.22 -7.48
C ALA A 215 1.25 11.66 -6.98
N ALA A 216 1.84 12.51 -7.82
CA ALA A 216 1.91 13.95 -7.59
C ALA A 216 1.00 14.70 -8.57
N THR A 217 -0.22 15.05 -8.13
CA THR A 217 -1.20 15.79 -8.96
C THR A 217 -1.63 17.10 -8.31
N GLY A 218 -1.97 18.10 -9.13
CA GLY A 218 -2.46 19.39 -8.64
C GLY A 218 -3.78 19.29 -7.87
N ALA A 219 -4.67 18.37 -8.28
CA ALA A 219 -5.94 18.11 -7.60
C ALA A 219 -5.72 17.55 -6.20
N LEU A 220 -4.85 16.55 -6.06
CA LEU A 220 -4.46 15.99 -4.76
C LEU A 220 -3.84 17.07 -3.86
N ASN A 221 -2.91 17.86 -4.38
CA ASN A 221 -2.24 18.91 -3.60
C ASN A 221 -3.21 19.97 -3.07
N ARG A 222 -4.23 20.34 -3.85
CA ARG A 222 -5.26 21.28 -3.38
C ARG A 222 -6.19 20.64 -2.34
N ALA A 223 -6.62 19.40 -2.56
CA ALA A 223 -7.45 18.66 -1.61
C ALA A 223 -6.76 18.46 -0.25
N LEU A 224 -5.46 18.14 -0.25
CA LEU A 224 -4.65 18.01 0.96
C LEU A 224 -4.55 19.35 1.71
N LYS A 225 -4.21 20.43 1.01
CA LYS A 225 -4.11 21.78 1.63
C LYS A 225 -5.45 22.26 2.18
N ALA A 226 -6.55 21.99 1.48
CA ALA A 226 -7.90 22.32 1.94
C ALA A 226 -8.29 21.58 3.23
N ASN A 227 -7.63 20.47 3.54
CA ASN A 227 -7.80 19.67 4.77
C ASN A 227 -6.64 19.83 5.76
N GLU A 228 -5.93 20.96 5.69
CA GLU A 228 -4.86 21.33 6.64
C GLU A 228 -3.63 20.39 6.64
N PHE A 229 -3.45 19.60 5.58
CA PHE A 229 -2.21 18.86 5.39
C PHE A 229 -1.11 19.77 4.84
N VAL A 230 0.09 19.63 5.40
CA VAL A 230 1.33 20.24 4.93
C VAL A 230 2.07 19.22 4.08
N LEU A 231 2.32 19.56 2.81
CA LEU A 231 3.13 18.74 1.91
C LEU A 231 4.59 18.75 2.37
N LEU A 232 5.19 17.56 2.45
CA LEU A 232 6.60 17.39 2.72
C LEU A 232 7.38 17.36 1.40
N ASP A 233 8.52 18.03 1.35
CA ASP A 233 9.41 17.97 0.19
C ASP A 233 10.09 16.59 0.16
N GLN A 234 9.76 15.78 -0.85
CA GLN A 234 10.34 14.47 -1.05
C GLN A 234 10.65 14.24 -2.53
N PRO A 235 11.86 13.75 -2.87
CA PRO A 235 12.15 13.36 -4.23
C PRO A 235 11.28 12.16 -4.62
N GLY A 236 10.90 12.06 -5.89
CA GLY A 236 10.26 10.84 -6.38
C GLY A 236 11.24 9.67 -6.44
N PHE A 237 10.71 8.45 -6.32
CA PHE A 237 11.50 7.22 -6.43
C PHE A 237 12.18 7.09 -7.81
N ALA A 238 13.42 6.57 -7.83
CA ALA A 238 14.22 6.32 -9.03
C ALA A 238 14.36 7.54 -9.98
N GLY A 239 14.49 8.74 -9.42
CA GLY A 239 14.67 9.97 -10.20
C GLY A 239 13.40 10.49 -10.88
N LYS A 240 12.22 9.91 -10.57
CA LYS A 240 10.93 10.51 -10.94
C LYS A 240 10.78 11.88 -10.29
N ARG A 241 10.05 12.77 -10.96
CA ARG A 241 9.94 14.17 -10.54
C ARG A 241 9.37 14.32 -9.12
N GLN A 242 8.28 13.64 -8.75
CA GLN A 242 7.65 13.79 -7.42
C GLN A 242 6.79 12.57 -7.03
N SER A 243 6.82 12.21 -5.74
CA SER A 243 5.78 11.49 -4.99
C SER A 243 5.14 12.45 -3.99
N THR A 244 3.97 12.14 -3.45
CA THR A 244 3.31 13.01 -2.46
C THR A 244 3.33 12.37 -1.09
N MET A 245 3.92 13.08 -0.12
CA MET A 245 3.75 12.84 1.30
C MET A 245 3.25 14.12 1.97
N ALA A 246 2.26 14.01 2.86
CA ALA A 246 1.71 15.16 3.55
C ALA A 246 1.32 14.81 4.98
N ILE A 247 1.50 15.74 5.92
CA ILE A 247 1.16 15.54 7.34
C ILE A 247 0.15 16.58 7.82
N ARG A 248 -0.76 16.15 8.68
CA ARG A 248 -1.69 17.01 9.42
C ARG A 248 -1.45 16.77 10.91
N THR A 249 -1.12 17.84 11.65
CA THR A 249 -0.79 17.79 13.08
C THR A 249 -1.49 18.93 13.81
N GLN A 250 -1.81 18.79 15.10
CA GLN A 250 -2.44 19.86 15.91
C GLN A 250 -1.62 21.15 15.94
N HIS A 251 -0.30 21.06 15.75
CA HIS A 251 0.60 22.20 15.56
C HIS A 251 1.59 21.86 14.44
N PRO A 252 1.48 22.42 13.23
CA PRO A 252 2.51 22.22 12.21
C PRO A 252 3.82 22.83 12.73
N LYS A 253 4.73 21.97 13.22
CA LYS A 253 6.13 22.37 13.37
C LYS A 253 6.70 22.41 11.95
N ILE A 254 6.64 23.60 11.36
CA ILE A 254 7.40 23.98 10.16
C ILE A 254 8.86 24.13 10.58
#